data_AF-A0A5J4TRH0-F1
#
_entry.id   AF-A0A5J4TRH0-F1
#
_cell.length_a   1.000
_cell.length_b   1.000
_cell.length_c   1.000
_cell.angle_alpha   90.00
_cell.angle_beta   90.00
_cell.angle_gamma   90.00
#
_symmetry.space_group_name_H-M   'P 1'
#
loop_
_entity.id
_entity.type
_entity.pdbx_description
1 polymer ?
#
loop_
_entity_poly.entity_id
_entity_poly.type
_entity_poly.pdbx_seq_one_letter_code
_entity_poly.pdbx_strand_id
1 'polypeptide(L)'
;PAARKFVFSFDLFPFFAMDPEQMKAEALQLIKDNAEDKDTISRAVELLSDALHNQVQKFGELHEQCAEYYYNYGDALLRLFETEGLMESEEKQDENEDTTQYQPKSNAFISLDDNKVLSADQDEEQIDTKDDIDDLIDKPKKRKREEDEDEKKQNEKSIKTFRNDEMDATKSKVIIEREQNNDTDSDVTNNKDVDADADTLQIAWESLDSARVILSGIVEREKQQKEGSKDGENKQENKSDHLQLLVKTILRLGDVGVETGRNSDAVSDYTQALELMKTYLSPDSRDIAGCHINIATALDDDSASALPHYEEAKRIYNTHLERITRASLGIDSTKDLNEEEIINQEKERKKITNYLEDITLRIEEIHRTS
;
A
#
# COMPACT_ATOMS: atom_id res chain seq x y z
N PRO A 1 -55.19 -46.11 -20.32
CA PRO A 1 -55.38 -44.69 -19.93
C PRO A 1 -54.06 -44.11 -19.42
N ALA A 2 -53.45 -43.28 -20.25
CA ALA A 2 -52.15 -42.67 -20.05
C ALA A 2 -52.18 -41.60 -18.95
N ALA A 3 -51.11 -41.54 -18.15
CA ALA A 3 -50.74 -40.33 -17.42
C ALA A 3 -49.26 -40.04 -17.74
N ARG A 4 -49.06 -39.29 -18.83
CA ARG A 4 -47.88 -38.44 -19.04
C ARG A 4 -48.02 -37.19 -18.17
N LYS A 5 -46.88 -36.59 -17.83
CA LYS A 5 -46.60 -35.20 -17.34
C LYS A 5 -45.88 -35.27 -15.98
N PHE A 6 -44.72 -34.66 -15.76
CA PHE A 6 -43.91 -33.71 -16.51
C PHE A 6 -42.47 -33.93 -16.02
N VAL A 7 -41.52 -34.21 -16.93
CA VAL A 7 -40.09 -34.10 -16.61
C VAL A 7 -39.81 -32.60 -16.65
N PHE A 8 -39.52 -31.98 -15.49
CA PHE A 8 -38.86 -30.69 -15.49
C PHE A 8 -37.43 -30.94 -15.97
N SER A 9 -37.21 -30.68 -17.25
CA SER A 9 -35.86 -30.50 -17.78
C SER A 9 -35.32 -29.24 -17.12
N PHE A 10 -34.48 -29.40 -16.12
CA PHE A 10 -33.60 -28.34 -15.64
C PHE A 10 -32.45 -28.28 -16.65
N ASP A 11 -32.75 -27.84 -17.87
CA ASP A 11 -31.73 -27.36 -18.80
C ASP A 11 -31.32 -25.96 -18.34
N LEU A 12 -30.68 -25.92 -17.16
CA LEU A 12 -29.80 -24.83 -16.79
C LEU A 12 -28.52 -25.12 -17.55
N PHE A 13 -28.34 -24.43 -18.67
CA PHE A 13 -27.04 -24.32 -19.33
C PHE A 13 -25.96 -24.16 -18.25
N PRO A 14 -24.86 -24.93 -18.27
CA PRO A 14 -23.71 -24.55 -17.48
C PRO A 14 -23.13 -23.32 -18.17
N PHE A 15 -23.63 -22.15 -17.82
CA PHE A 15 -22.76 -20.98 -17.86
C PHE A 15 -21.64 -21.38 -16.92
N PHE A 16 -20.46 -21.64 -17.48
CA PHE A 16 -19.25 -21.88 -16.70
C PHE A 16 -19.03 -20.62 -15.87
N ALA A 17 -19.68 -20.55 -14.70
CA ALA A 17 -19.42 -19.53 -13.72
C ALA A 17 -17.98 -19.79 -13.29
N MET A 18 -17.09 -18.89 -13.71
CA MET A 18 -15.68 -18.96 -13.38
C MET A 18 -15.55 -19.06 -11.86
N ASP A 19 -14.64 -19.90 -11.38
CA ASP A 19 -14.43 -20.04 -9.95
C ASP A 19 -13.91 -18.70 -9.37
N PRO A 20 -14.33 -18.27 -8.17
CA PRO A 20 -13.89 -16.98 -7.62
C PRO A 20 -12.37 -16.85 -7.53
N GLU A 21 -11.65 -17.95 -7.32
CA GLU A 21 -10.19 -17.94 -7.29
C GLU A 21 -9.60 -17.68 -8.68
N GLN A 22 -10.25 -18.20 -9.73
CA GLN A 22 -9.87 -17.92 -11.11
C GLN A 22 -10.16 -16.46 -11.48
N MET A 23 -11.31 -15.91 -11.06
CA MET A 23 -11.66 -14.49 -11.23
C MET A 23 -10.60 -13.58 -10.60
N LYS A 24 -10.24 -13.85 -9.35
CA LYS A 24 -9.19 -13.12 -8.65
C LYS A 24 -7.84 -13.22 -9.39
N ALA A 25 -7.43 -14.43 -9.77
CA ALA A 25 -6.14 -14.64 -10.43
C ALA A 25 -6.07 -13.92 -11.79
N GLU A 26 -7.14 -13.96 -12.58
CA GLU A 26 -7.22 -13.24 -13.86
C GLU A 26 -7.15 -11.72 -13.65
N ALA A 27 -7.90 -11.19 -12.69
CA ALA A 27 -7.88 -9.76 -12.36
C ALA A 27 -6.49 -9.28 -11.91
N LEU A 28 -5.81 -10.04 -11.05
CA LEU A 28 -4.45 -9.71 -10.61
C LEU A 28 -3.43 -9.79 -11.74
N GLN A 29 -3.60 -10.73 -12.67
CA GLN A 29 -2.76 -10.83 -13.84
C GLN A 29 -2.96 -9.65 -14.80
N LEU A 30 -4.22 -9.22 -15.01
CA LEU A 30 -4.55 -8.03 -15.79
C LEU A 30 -3.87 -6.77 -15.21
N ILE A 31 -4.02 -6.53 -13.90
CA ILE A 31 -3.37 -5.39 -13.23
C ILE A 31 -1.85 -5.46 -13.35
N LYS A 32 -1.27 -6.67 -13.30
CA LYS A 32 0.17 -6.87 -13.42
C LYS A 32 0.71 -6.58 -14.82
N ASP A 33 -0.04 -6.98 -15.85
CA ASP A 33 0.39 -6.85 -17.25
C ASP A 33 0.20 -5.42 -17.78
N ASN A 34 -0.81 -4.70 -17.27
CA ASN A 34 -1.09 -3.33 -17.71
C ASN A 34 -1.65 -2.47 -16.56
N ALA A 35 -0.74 -1.99 -15.70
CA ALA A 35 -1.08 -1.31 -14.45
C ALA A 35 -1.57 0.15 -14.61
N GLU A 36 -1.43 0.72 -15.82
CA GLU A 36 -1.78 2.12 -16.11
C GLU A 36 -3.01 2.24 -17.02
N ASP A 37 -3.45 1.13 -17.63
CA ASP A 37 -4.58 1.13 -18.54
C ASP A 37 -5.91 1.05 -17.78
N LYS A 38 -6.67 2.15 -17.86
CA LYS A 38 -7.97 2.31 -17.23
C LYS A 38 -8.95 1.20 -17.61
N ASP A 39 -8.98 0.79 -18.87
CA ASP A 39 -9.90 -0.25 -19.35
C ASP A 39 -9.55 -1.61 -18.73
N THR A 40 -8.25 -1.91 -18.63
CA THR A 40 -7.75 -3.12 -17.96
C THR A 40 -8.10 -3.12 -16.47
N ILE A 41 -7.90 -2.01 -15.76
CA ILE A 41 -8.22 -1.91 -14.33
C ILE A 41 -9.73 -2.01 -14.11
N SER A 42 -10.55 -1.33 -14.92
CA SER A 42 -12.02 -1.42 -14.86
C SER A 42 -12.49 -2.86 -14.99
N ARG A 43 -11.88 -3.62 -15.92
CA ARG A 43 -12.18 -5.05 -16.08
C ARG A 43 -11.77 -5.88 -14.87
N ALA A 44 -10.64 -5.56 -14.25
CA ALA A 44 -10.20 -6.23 -13.02
C ALA A 44 -11.16 -5.94 -11.85
N VAL A 45 -11.65 -4.71 -11.71
CA VAL A 45 -12.64 -4.31 -10.70
C VAL A 45 -13.94 -5.12 -10.85
N GLU A 46 -14.45 -5.30 -12.07
CA GLU A 46 -15.64 -6.12 -12.32
C GLU A 46 -15.43 -7.58 -11.89
N LEU A 47 -14.30 -8.18 -12.28
CA LEU A 47 -13.98 -9.57 -11.92
C LEU A 47 -13.84 -9.75 -10.41
N LEU A 48 -13.20 -8.81 -9.72
CA LEU A 48 -12.99 -8.85 -8.28
C LEU A 48 -14.31 -8.61 -7.51
N SER A 49 -15.18 -7.74 -8.01
CA SER A 49 -16.54 -7.54 -7.48
C SER A 49 -17.34 -8.85 -7.54
N ASP A 50 -17.37 -9.50 -8.70
CA ASP A 50 -18.08 -10.78 -8.90
C ASP A 50 -17.49 -11.89 -8.01
N ALA A 51 -16.16 -11.96 -7.90
CA ALA A 51 -15.47 -12.91 -7.05
C ALA A 51 -15.82 -12.71 -5.57
N LEU A 52 -15.78 -11.47 -5.10
CA LEU A 52 -16.13 -11.10 -3.72
C LEU A 52 -17.59 -11.43 -3.42
N HIS A 53 -18.52 -11.08 -4.32
CA HIS A 53 -19.94 -11.40 -4.17
C HIS A 53 -20.17 -12.91 -3.98
N ASN A 54 -19.54 -13.74 -4.81
CA ASN A 54 -19.64 -15.20 -4.72
C ASN A 54 -19.07 -15.74 -3.39
N GLN A 55 -17.95 -15.18 -2.91
CA GLN A 55 -17.35 -15.58 -1.64
C GLN A 55 -18.23 -15.20 -0.45
N VAL A 56 -18.73 -13.97 -0.43
CA VAL A 56 -19.64 -13.47 0.62
C VAL A 56 -20.93 -14.29 0.65
N GLN A 57 -21.50 -14.63 -0.51
CA GLN A 57 -22.69 -15.48 -0.58
C GLN A 57 -22.45 -16.88 -0.01
N LYS A 58 -21.24 -17.42 -0.18
CA LYS A 58 -20.86 -18.78 0.25
C LYS A 58 -20.53 -18.87 1.74
N PHE A 59 -19.78 -17.91 2.26
CA PHE A 59 -19.19 -17.98 3.60
C PHE A 59 -19.76 -16.96 4.59
N GLY A 60 -20.37 -15.88 4.10
CA GLY A 60 -20.82 -14.73 4.87
C GLY A 60 -19.81 -13.58 4.86
N GLU A 61 -20.31 -12.36 5.10
CA GLU A 61 -19.58 -11.08 4.94
C GLU A 61 -18.29 -10.99 5.79
N LEU A 62 -18.27 -11.55 7.00
CA LEU A 62 -17.13 -11.44 7.93
C LEU A 62 -16.31 -12.73 8.06
N HIS A 63 -16.40 -13.63 7.09
CA HIS A 63 -15.64 -14.88 7.13
C HIS A 63 -14.18 -14.67 6.72
N GLU A 64 -13.25 -15.42 7.33
CA GLU A 64 -11.80 -15.28 7.12
C GLU A 64 -11.40 -15.40 5.64
N GLN A 65 -12.10 -16.26 4.88
CA GLN A 65 -11.85 -16.48 3.45
C GLN A 65 -12.23 -15.30 2.55
N CYS A 66 -12.98 -14.32 3.05
CA CYS A 66 -13.35 -13.14 2.29
C CYS A 66 -12.29 -12.02 2.37
N ALA A 67 -11.36 -12.09 3.31
CA ALA A 67 -10.45 -10.98 3.61
C ALA A 67 -9.60 -10.55 2.41
N GLU A 68 -9.02 -11.51 1.69
CA GLU A 68 -8.19 -11.25 0.51
C GLU A 68 -9.01 -10.67 -0.65
N TYR A 69 -10.27 -11.11 -0.80
CA TYR A 69 -11.17 -10.62 -1.84
C TYR A 69 -11.58 -9.16 -1.59
N TYR A 70 -11.88 -8.83 -0.32
CA TYR A 70 -12.12 -7.45 0.09
C TYR A 70 -10.90 -6.54 -0.14
N TYR A 71 -9.71 -7.01 0.21
CA TYR A 71 -8.47 -6.28 -0.04
C TYR A 71 -8.27 -6.01 -1.54
N ASN A 72 -8.30 -7.06 -2.37
CA ASN A 72 -8.01 -6.92 -3.79
C ASN A 72 -9.05 -6.03 -4.50
N TYR A 73 -10.34 -6.17 -4.14
CA TYR A 73 -11.39 -5.33 -4.71
C TYR A 73 -11.19 -3.86 -4.32
N GLY A 74 -10.92 -3.57 -3.04
CA GLY A 74 -10.64 -2.21 -2.59
C GLY A 74 -9.38 -1.59 -3.20
N ASP A 75 -8.29 -2.36 -3.31
CA ASP A 75 -7.04 -1.92 -3.97
C ASP A 75 -7.28 -1.63 -5.46
N ALA A 76 -8.06 -2.46 -6.15
CA ALA A 76 -8.38 -2.24 -7.56
C ALA A 76 -9.23 -0.98 -7.79
N LEU A 77 -10.19 -0.68 -6.91
CA LEU A 77 -10.97 0.55 -6.97
C LEU A 77 -10.11 1.79 -6.75
N LEU A 78 -9.21 1.75 -5.77
CA LEU A 78 -8.27 2.84 -5.53
C LEU A 78 -7.36 3.06 -6.74
N ARG A 79 -6.83 1.99 -7.33
CA ARG A 79 -6.02 2.08 -8.56
C ARG A 79 -6.79 2.68 -9.74
N LEU A 80 -8.07 2.32 -9.88
CA LEU A 80 -8.92 2.89 -10.92
C LEU A 80 -9.00 4.42 -10.77
N PHE A 81 -9.29 4.88 -9.55
CA PHE A 81 -9.30 6.30 -9.22
C PHE A 81 -7.95 6.98 -9.47
N GLU A 82 -6.84 6.37 -9.03
CA GLU A 82 -5.48 6.88 -9.27
C GLU A 82 -5.20 7.05 -10.77
N THR A 83 -5.64 6.11 -11.62
CA THR A 83 -5.47 6.21 -13.09
C THR A 83 -6.35 7.26 -13.75
N GLU A 84 -7.55 7.50 -13.22
CA GLU A 84 -8.44 8.55 -13.73
C GLU A 84 -7.86 9.94 -13.44
N GLY A 85 -7.37 10.18 -12.22
CA GLY A 85 -6.73 11.45 -11.84
C GLY A 85 -5.46 11.76 -12.63
N LEU A 86 -4.68 10.74 -13.03
CA LEU A 86 -3.49 10.91 -13.86
C LEU A 86 -3.83 11.41 -15.27
N MET A 87 -4.84 10.82 -15.93
CA MET A 87 -5.20 11.22 -17.30
C MET A 87 -5.73 12.66 -17.37
N GLU A 88 -6.47 13.12 -16.36
CA GLU A 88 -6.91 14.53 -16.31
C GLU A 88 -5.75 15.54 -16.20
N SER A 89 -4.64 15.13 -15.60
CA SER A 89 -3.46 15.99 -15.43
C SER A 89 -2.65 16.13 -16.72
N GLU A 90 -2.67 15.12 -17.59
CA GLU A 90 -2.00 15.14 -18.90
C GLU A 90 -2.79 15.94 -19.94
N GLU A 91 -4.13 15.87 -19.92
CA GLU A 91 -4.98 16.63 -20.85
C GLU A 91 -4.95 18.16 -20.62
N LYS A 92 -4.54 18.62 -19.43
CA LYS A 92 -4.50 20.05 -19.07
C LYS A 92 -3.14 20.73 -19.32
N GLN A 93 -2.12 20.01 -19.81
CA GLN A 93 -0.78 20.60 -20.02
C GLN A 93 -0.63 21.44 -21.31
N ASP A 94 -1.66 21.56 -22.16
CA ASP A 94 -1.51 22.26 -23.45
C ASP A 94 -1.91 23.76 -23.46
N GLU A 95 -2.34 24.38 -22.35
CA GLU A 95 -2.60 25.82 -22.33
C GLU A 95 -2.22 26.49 -21.00
N ASN A 96 -0.95 26.92 -20.89
CA ASN A 96 -0.47 28.23 -20.38
C ASN A 96 0.93 28.11 -19.72
N GLU A 97 1.94 28.71 -20.37
CA GLU A 97 3.22 29.06 -19.75
C GLU A 97 3.04 30.24 -18.77
N ASP A 98 3.84 30.21 -17.70
CA ASP A 98 4.23 31.32 -16.80
C ASP A 98 3.46 31.45 -15.47
N THR A 99 3.65 30.49 -14.56
CA THR A 99 4.09 30.73 -13.17
C THR A 99 4.58 29.43 -12.54
N THR A 100 5.89 29.29 -12.31
CA THR A 100 6.50 28.10 -11.71
C THR A 100 6.23 28.07 -10.20
N GLN A 101 5.03 27.62 -9.81
CA GLN A 101 4.87 26.92 -8.54
C GLN A 101 5.18 25.46 -8.82
N TYR A 102 6.30 24.98 -8.29
CA TYR A 102 6.61 23.57 -8.22
C TYR A 102 5.48 22.87 -7.44
N GLN A 103 4.55 22.26 -8.16
CA GLN A 103 3.67 21.24 -7.62
C GLN A 103 4.47 19.93 -7.72
N PRO A 104 4.85 19.31 -6.60
CA PRO A 104 5.58 18.05 -6.66
C PRO A 104 4.76 17.01 -7.42
N LYS A 105 5.44 16.13 -8.15
CA LYS A 105 4.87 14.85 -8.62
C LYS A 105 4.62 13.94 -7.40
N SER A 106 3.79 14.36 -6.44
CA SER A 106 3.68 13.80 -5.09
C SER A 106 2.76 12.60 -4.98
N ASN A 107 2.42 11.91 -6.06
CA ASN A 107 1.60 10.69 -5.98
C ASN A 107 2.45 9.42 -6.04
N ALA A 108 3.77 9.48 -5.87
CA ALA A 108 4.57 8.30 -5.61
C ALA A 108 4.37 7.84 -4.16
N PHE A 109 3.14 7.41 -3.83
CA PHE A 109 2.92 6.52 -2.70
C PHE A 109 3.85 5.33 -2.88
N ILE A 110 4.77 5.12 -1.95
CA ILE A 110 5.64 3.95 -1.99
C ILE A 110 4.77 2.77 -1.56
N SER A 111 4.13 2.16 -2.56
CA SER A 111 3.45 0.88 -2.43
C SER A 111 4.48 -0.20 -2.09
N LEU A 112 4.12 -1.14 -1.20
CA LEU A 112 4.94 -2.34 -0.97
C LEU A 112 5.03 -3.23 -2.22
N ASP A 113 4.14 -3.03 -3.19
CA ASP A 113 4.18 -3.75 -4.45
C ASP A 113 5.03 -2.96 -5.45
N ASP A 114 6.27 -3.42 -5.58
CA ASP A 114 7.43 -2.95 -6.37
C ASP A 114 7.21 -2.65 -7.87
N ASN A 115 5.99 -2.32 -8.31
CA ASN A 115 5.65 -2.11 -9.72
C ASN A 115 5.44 -0.64 -10.13
N LYS A 116 5.63 0.35 -9.25
CA LYS A 116 5.73 1.75 -9.69
C LYS A 116 7.15 2.01 -10.22
N VAL A 117 7.40 1.53 -11.44
CA VAL A 117 8.58 1.89 -12.21
C VAL A 117 8.45 3.38 -12.52
N LEU A 118 9.32 4.21 -11.93
CA LEU A 118 9.65 5.50 -12.50
C LEU A 118 10.01 5.23 -13.97
N SER A 119 9.21 5.73 -14.90
CA SER A 119 9.51 5.75 -16.33
C SER A 119 10.83 6.51 -16.52
N ALA A 120 11.94 5.77 -16.46
CA ALA A 120 13.22 6.24 -16.93
C ALA A 120 13.19 6.08 -18.44
N ASP A 121 13.06 7.21 -19.13
CA ASP A 121 13.32 7.31 -20.55
C ASP A 121 14.62 6.58 -20.90
N GLN A 122 14.58 5.91 -22.04
CA GLN A 122 15.71 5.22 -22.63
C GLN A 122 16.80 6.24 -22.97
N ASP A 123 17.76 6.44 -22.08
CA ASP A 123 19.07 6.95 -22.45
C ASP A 123 20.14 6.06 -21.79
N GLU A 124 20.76 5.21 -22.62
CA GLU A 124 22.00 4.52 -22.28
C GLU A 124 23.13 5.55 -22.17
N GLU A 125 23.28 6.20 -21.02
CA GLU A 125 24.55 6.81 -20.64
C GLU A 125 25.34 5.87 -19.73
N GLN A 126 26.48 5.41 -20.27
CA GLN A 126 27.52 4.72 -19.50
C GLN A 126 28.07 5.69 -18.44
N ILE A 127 27.69 5.52 -17.18
CA ILE A 127 28.32 6.21 -16.08
C ILE A 127 29.49 5.36 -15.58
N ASP A 128 30.69 5.85 -15.89
CA ASP A 128 31.99 5.29 -15.49
C ASP A 128 32.17 5.48 -13.97
N THR A 129 31.85 4.46 -13.17
CA THR A 129 31.98 4.52 -11.71
C THR A 129 33.46 4.45 -11.31
N LYS A 130 34.06 5.62 -11.00
CA LYS A 130 35.30 5.64 -10.20
C LYS A 130 35.51 6.82 -9.24
N ASP A 131 34.71 7.89 -9.25
CA ASP A 131 35.12 9.12 -8.54
C ASP A 131 34.27 9.58 -7.33
N ASP A 132 33.15 8.93 -6.96
CA ASP A 132 32.28 9.43 -5.87
C ASP A 132 32.29 8.63 -4.54
N ILE A 133 33.31 7.81 -4.28
CA ILE A 133 33.38 6.99 -3.03
C ILE A 133 34.28 7.62 -1.94
N ASP A 134 35.02 8.69 -2.26
CA ASP A 134 36.03 9.22 -1.33
C ASP A 134 35.48 10.13 -0.20
N ASP A 135 34.21 10.54 -0.23
CA ASP A 135 33.64 11.45 0.79
C ASP A 135 32.96 10.73 1.98
N LEU A 136 32.83 9.39 1.97
CA LEU A 136 32.21 8.63 3.07
C LEU A 136 33.21 7.94 4.02
N ILE A 137 34.51 8.20 3.90
CA ILE A 137 35.53 7.64 4.80
C ILE A 137 36.33 8.76 5.48
N ASP A 138 35.77 9.39 6.51
CA ASP A 138 36.58 10.02 7.56
C ASP A 138 36.59 9.18 8.84
N LYS A 139 37.80 8.88 9.32
CA LYS A 139 38.08 7.97 10.43
C LYS A 139 37.84 8.63 11.79
N PRO A 140 37.56 7.84 12.84
CA PRO A 140 37.05 8.34 14.12
C PRO A 140 38.15 9.04 14.93
N LYS A 141 37.88 10.26 15.40
CA LYS A 141 38.69 10.90 16.45
C LYS A 141 38.17 10.50 17.83
N LYS A 142 38.97 9.67 18.51
CA LYS A 142 38.97 9.42 19.96
C LYS A 142 38.65 10.67 20.77
N ARG A 143 37.64 10.62 21.63
CA ARG A 143 37.58 11.38 22.89
C ARG A 143 37.06 10.50 24.02
N LYS A 144 37.45 10.89 25.23
CA LYS A 144 37.64 10.07 26.42
C LYS A 144 36.32 9.74 27.12
N ARG A 145 36.36 8.64 27.87
CA ARG A 145 35.49 8.32 29.00
C ARG A 145 35.51 9.47 30.00
N GLU A 146 34.33 9.92 30.43
CA GLU A 146 34.06 10.30 31.81
C GLU A 146 32.69 9.72 32.20
N GLU A 147 32.69 9.16 33.40
CA GLU A 147 31.56 8.56 34.11
C GLU A 147 30.63 9.67 34.59
N ASP A 148 29.33 9.42 34.65
CA ASP A 148 28.49 9.84 35.78
C ASP A 148 27.21 8.97 35.82
N GLU A 149 27.03 8.33 36.97
CA GLU A 149 25.85 7.58 37.39
C GLU A 149 24.79 8.51 38.01
N ASP A 150 23.55 7.98 38.07
CA ASP A 150 22.38 8.42 38.83
C ASP A 150 21.63 9.69 38.31
N GLU A 151 20.30 9.71 38.14
CA GLU A 151 19.29 9.20 39.05
C GLU A 151 17.89 8.95 38.38
N LYS A 152 17.31 7.82 38.79
CA LYS A 152 15.92 7.30 38.81
C LYS A 152 14.68 8.15 38.41
N LYS A 153 13.80 7.41 37.71
CA LYS A 153 12.35 7.13 37.93
C LYS A 153 11.32 8.28 37.87
N GLN A 154 10.39 8.14 36.92
CA GLN A 154 8.91 8.03 37.02
C GLN A 154 8.39 8.30 35.59
N ASN A 155 7.48 7.55 34.98
CA ASN A 155 6.15 7.26 35.47
C ASN A 155 5.53 6.10 34.64
N GLU A 156 4.93 5.14 35.33
CA GLU A 156 4.01 4.16 34.77
C GLU A 156 2.65 4.81 34.47
N LYS A 157 1.90 4.18 33.56
CA LYS A 157 0.43 4.25 33.39
C LYS A 157 -0.14 5.59 32.91
N SER A 158 -0.58 5.57 31.66
CA SER A 158 -1.98 5.86 31.33
C SER A 158 -2.39 5.09 30.08
N ILE A 159 -2.81 3.83 30.30
CA ILE A 159 -3.75 3.15 29.42
C ILE A 159 -5.05 3.97 29.49
N LYS A 160 -5.38 4.70 28.42
CA LYS A 160 -6.74 5.21 28.21
C LYS A 160 -7.49 4.21 27.35
N THR A 161 -8.27 3.38 28.05
CA THR A 161 -9.46 2.71 27.58
C THR A 161 -10.56 3.72 27.19
N PHE A 162 -11.41 3.27 26.26
CA PHE A 162 -12.74 3.77 25.86
C PHE A 162 -12.81 4.91 24.82
N ARG A 163 -13.33 4.56 23.63
CA ARG A 163 -14.74 4.80 23.32
C ARG A 163 -15.42 3.50 22.88
N ASN A 164 -16.23 2.95 23.78
CA ASN A 164 -17.43 2.21 23.40
C ASN A 164 -18.51 3.28 23.29
N ASP A 165 -18.90 3.61 22.07
CA ASP A 165 -20.22 4.18 21.84
C ASP A 165 -21.07 3.06 21.24
N GLU A 166 -21.91 2.48 22.09
CA GLU A 166 -23.11 1.75 21.69
C GLU A 166 -23.95 2.69 20.81
N MET A 167 -24.12 2.36 19.52
CA MET A 167 -25.36 2.73 18.84
C MET A 167 -25.68 1.84 17.64
N ASP A 168 -26.79 1.16 17.84
CA ASP A 168 -27.84 0.74 16.91
C ASP A 168 -27.56 -0.32 15.84
N ALA A 169 -28.21 -1.46 16.06
CA ALA A 169 -28.31 -2.56 15.12
C ALA A 169 -29.29 -2.18 14.00
N THR A 170 -28.87 -1.33 13.07
CA THR A 170 -29.45 -1.32 11.74
C THR A 170 -28.68 -2.31 10.87
N LYS A 171 -29.36 -3.40 10.49
CA LYS A 171 -28.92 -4.29 9.41
C LYS A 171 -28.62 -3.44 8.17
N SER A 172 -27.34 -3.11 7.95
CA SER A 172 -26.85 -2.67 6.66
C SER A 172 -26.90 -3.87 5.74
N LYS A 173 -28.03 -4.00 5.05
CA LYS A 173 -28.15 -4.88 3.90
C LYS A 173 -27.27 -4.24 2.83
N VAL A 174 -26.10 -4.81 2.56
CA VAL A 174 -25.33 -4.47 1.36
C VAL A 174 -26.21 -4.87 0.18
N ILE A 175 -26.90 -3.89 -0.39
CA ILE A 175 -27.69 -4.05 -1.59
C ILE A 175 -26.74 -3.69 -2.73
N ILE A 176 -26.16 -4.71 -3.37
CA ILE A 176 -25.56 -4.56 -4.70
C ILE A 176 -26.74 -4.50 -5.68
N GLU A 177 -27.38 -3.34 -5.79
CA GLU A 177 -28.43 -3.10 -6.79
C GLU A 177 -27.77 -2.63 -8.09
N ARG A 178 -27.72 -3.55 -9.06
CA ARG A 178 -27.34 -3.26 -10.44
C ARG A 178 -28.53 -2.56 -11.10
N GLU A 179 -28.54 -1.23 -11.12
CA GLU A 179 -29.54 -0.48 -11.88
C GLU A 179 -29.28 -0.66 -13.39
N GLN A 180 -30.16 -1.42 -14.03
CA GLN A 180 -30.35 -1.35 -15.49
C GLN A 180 -31.40 -0.28 -15.74
N ASN A 181 -31.03 0.88 -16.29
CA ASN A 181 -32.02 1.79 -16.85
C ASN A 181 -31.57 2.40 -18.19
N ASN A 182 -32.47 2.21 -19.16
CA ASN A 182 -32.42 2.70 -20.52
C ASN A 182 -32.54 4.23 -20.60
N ASP A 183 -31.95 4.76 -21.68
CA ASP A 183 -31.94 6.15 -22.14
C ASP A 183 -33.26 6.93 -21.91
N THR A 184 -33.13 8.16 -21.41
CA THR A 184 -33.85 9.31 -21.97
C THR A 184 -33.07 10.61 -21.77
N ASP A 185 -32.84 11.26 -22.91
CA ASP A 185 -32.20 12.54 -23.17
C ASP A 185 -32.77 13.71 -22.35
N SER A 186 -31.93 14.39 -21.58
CA SER A 186 -32.00 15.85 -21.40
C SER A 186 -30.70 16.42 -20.83
N ASP A 187 -30.12 17.32 -21.63
CA ASP A 187 -29.05 18.27 -21.38
C ASP A 187 -28.99 18.82 -19.94
N VAL A 188 -28.00 18.37 -19.16
CA VAL A 188 -27.50 19.03 -17.95
C VAL A 188 -25.99 18.88 -17.91
N THR A 189 -25.32 20.01 -18.04
CA THR A 189 -23.88 20.25 -17.97
C THR A 189 -23.26 19.85 -16.62
N ASN A 190 -22.19 19.06 -16.69
CA ASN A 190 -21.04 18.94 -15.78
C ASN A 190 -21.27 19.10 -14.27
N ASN A 191 -21.72 18.02 -13.63
CA ASN A 191 -21.56 17.79 -12.17
C ASN A 191 -21.62 16.29 -11.79
N LYS A 192 -21.59 15.35 -12.75
CA LYS A 192 -21.76 13.92 -12.47
C LYS A 192 -20.48 13.18 -12.09
N ASP A 193 -19.32 13.72 -12.46
CA ASP A 193 -18.06 12.99 -12.33
C ASP A 193 -17.49 13.09 -10.90
N VAL A 194 -17.65 14.24 -10.23
CA VAL A 194 -17.20 14.44 -8.83
C VAL A 194 -17.93 13.52 -7.84
N ASP A 195 -19.21 13.24 -8.08
CA ASP A 195 -20.00 12.36 -7.19
C ASP A 195 -19.63 10.88 -7.41
N ALA A 196 -19.28 10.48 -8.64
CA ALA A 196 -18.90 9.09 -8.95
C ALA A 196 -17.55 8.70 -8.33
N ASP A 197 -16.61 9.63 -8.29
CA ASP A 197 -15.29 9.46 -7.69
C ASP A 197 -15.37 9.32 -6.17
N ALA A 198 -16.19 10.16 -5.53
CA ALA A 198 -16.44 10.10 -4.09
C ALA A 198 -17.08 8.77 -3.68
N ASP A 199 -18.04 8.27 -4.48
CA ASP A 199 -18.66 6.96 -4.28
C ASP A 199 -17.64 5.82 -4.47
N THR A 200 -16.75 5.93 -5.46
CA THR A 200 -15.69 4.94 -5.72
C THR A 200 -14.72 4.82 -4.55
N LEU A 201 -14.20 5.94 -4.05
CA LEU A 201 -13.30 5.97 -2.90
C LEU A 201 -13.99 5.50 -1.61
N GLN A 202 -15.29 5.78 -1.44
CA GLN A 202 -16.07 5.28 -0.32
C GLN A 202 -16.19 3.74 -0.37
N ILE A 203 -16.51 3.16 -1.53
CA ILE A 203 -16.59 1.70 -1.70
C ILE A 203 -15.21 1.05 -1.48
N ALA A 204 -14.15 1.70 -1.96
CA ALA A 204 -12.77 1.24 -1.72
C ALA A 204 -12.46 1.19 -0.23
N TRP A 205 -12.77 2.26 0.51
CA TRP A 205 -12.59 2.33 1.97
C TRP A 205 -13.38 1.25 2.70
N GLU A 206 -14.67 1.08 2.39
CA GLU A 206 -15.53 0.06 3.04
C GLU A 206 -15.03 -1.36 2.81
N SER A 207 -14.54 -1.63 1.59
CA SER A 207 -13.96 -2.91 1.22
C SER A 207 -12.65 -3.15 1.97
N LEU A 208 -11.74 -2.18 1.97
CA LEU A 208 -10.46 -2.28 2.68
C LEU A 208 -10.66 -2.37 4.21
N ASP A 209 -11.63 -1.65 4.78
CA ASP A 209 -11.92 -1.75 6.21
C ASP A 209 -12.48 -3.13 6.59
N SER A 210 -13.35 -3.69 5.74
CA SER A 210 -13.83 -5.07 5.90
C SER A 210 -12.67 -6.07 5.91
N ALA A 211 -11.70 -5.92 5.00
CA ALA A 211 -10.48 -6.71 5.01
C ALA A 211 -9.67 -6.50 6.30
N ARG A 212 -9.47 -5.24 6.73
CA ARG A 212 -8.72 -4.88 7.96
C ARG A 212 -9.34 -5.53 9.19
N VAL A 213 -10.66 -5.47 9.35
CA VAL A 213 -11.38 -6.04 10.50
C VAL A 213 -11.19 -7.56 10.55
N ILE A 214 -11.37 -8.24 9.43
CA ILE A 214 -11.22 -9.70 9.34
C ILE A 214 -9.76 -10.10 9.64
N LEU A 215 -8.79 -9.46 8.98
CA LEU A 215 -7.36 -9.74 9.13
C LEU A 215 -6.84 -9.43 10.53
N SER A 216 -7.26 -8.31 11.14
CA SER A 216 -6.92 -7.97 12.52
C SER A 216 -7.41 -9.06 13.48
N GLY A 217 -8.62 -9.56 13.28
CA GLY A 217 -9.16 -10.68 14.05
C GLY A 217 -8.33 -11.95 13.90
N ILE A 218 -7.90 -12.30 12.67
CA ILE A 218 -7.06 -13.46 12.39
C ILE A 218 -5.71 -13.33 13.09
N VAL A 219 -4.99 -12.22 12.87
CA VAL A 219 -3.66 -11.96 13.42
C VAL A 219 -3.69 -11.97 14.95
N GLU A 220 -4.72 -11.39 15.57
CA GLU A 220 -4.86 -11.40 17.03
C GLU A 220 -5.09 -12.82 17.58
N ARG A 221 -5.93 -13.64 16.93
CA ARG A 221 -6.09 -15.05 17.29
C ARG A 221 -4.79 -15.83 17.13
N GLU A 222 -4.02 -15.56 16.07
CA GLU A 222 -2.73 -16.22 15.82
C GLU A 222 -1.66 -15.87 16.85
N LYS A 223 -1.66 -14.62 17.35
CA LYS A 223 -0.81 -14.17 18.46
C LYS A 223 -1.14 -14.93 19.75
N GLN A 224 -2.42 -14.99 20.11
CA GLN A 224 -2.88 -15.69 21.33
C GLN A 224 -2.57 -17.19 21.30
N GLN A 225 -2.65 -17.83 20.13
CA GLN A 225 -2.28 -19.25 19.98
C GLN A 225 -0.76 -19.49 20.14
N LYS A 226 0.09 -18.48 19.89
CA LYS A 226 1.55 -18.57 20.01
C LYS A 226 2.01 -18.58 21.47
N GLU A 227 1.29 -17.90 22.36
CA GLU A 227 1.59 -17.87 23.80
C GLU A 227 1.21 -19.20 24.50
N GLY A 228 0.38 -20.04 23.87
CA GLY A 228 -0.14 -21.29 24.45
C GLY A 228 0.48 -22.60 23.96
N SER A 229 1.27 -22.62 22.88
CA SER A 229 1.76 -23.86 22.25
C SER A 229 3.27 -23.83 21.95
N LYS A 230 3.99 -24.86 22.39
CA LYS A 230 5.45 -25.05 22.17
C LYS A 230 5.81 -25.81 20.88
N ASP A 231 4.82 -26.31 20.15
CA ASP A 231 5.04 -27.13 18.96
C ASP A 231 4.44 -26.43 17.73
N GLY A 232 5.24 -26.12 16.70
CA GLY A 232 4.65 -25.68 15.43
C GLY A 232 5.58 -25.03 14.41
N GLU A 233 6.41 -25.82 13.72
CA GLU A 233 7.24 -25.35 12.61
C GLU A 233 6.46 -25.14 11.29
N ASN A 234 5.29 -25.77 11.10
CA ASN A 234 4.50 -25.70 9.84
C ASN A 234 3.35 -24.66 9.82
N LYS A 235 3.16 -23.86 10.87
CA LYS A 235 2.08 -22.84 10.95
C LYS A 235 2.60 -21.41 10.81
N GLN A 236 3.85 -21.24 10.43
CA GLN A 236 4.54 -19.95 10.51
C GLN A 236 4.41 -19.12 9.22
N GLU A 237 4.26 -19.78 8.07
CA GLU A 237 4.13 -19.17 6.75
C GLU A 237 2.82 -18.37 6.62
N ASN A 238 1.65 -19.02 6.78
CA ASN A 238 0.35 -18.33 6.70
C ASN A 238 0.19 -17.18 7.72
N LYS A 239 0.82 -17.26 8.89
CA LYS A 239 0.80 -16.17 9.90
C LYS A 239 1.52 -14.93 9.40
N SER A 240 2.65 -15.14 8.72
CA SER A 240 3.41 -14.08 8.09
C SER A 240 2.60 -13.42 6.99
N ASP A 241 1.85 -14.22 6.21
CA ASP A 241 1.06 -13.73 5.08
C ASP A 241 -0.14 -12.91 5.53
N HIS A 242 -0.88 -13.35 6.56
CA HIS A 242 -1.99 -12.56 7.13
C HIS A 242 -1.52 -11.24 7.72
N LEU A 243 -0.36 -11.23 8.41
CA LEU A 243 0.22 -10.00 8.96
C LEU A 243 0.67 -9.05 7.84
N GLN A 244 1.33 -9.57 6.81
CA GLN A 244 1.74 -8.77 5.66
C GLN A 244 0.53 -8.18 4.92
N LEU A 245 -0.51 -8.98 4.69
CA LEU A 245 -1.74 -8.51 4.05
C LEU A 245 -2.48 -7.47 4.89
N LEU A 246 -2.48 -7.62 6.23
CA LEU A 246 -3.02 -6.60 7.13
C LEU A 246 -2.27 -5.28 7.00
N VAL A 247 -0.94 -5.31 6.99
CA VAL A 247 -0.11 -4.11 6.80
C VAL A 247 -0.40 -3.44 5.46
N LYS A 248 -0.45 -4.20 4.36
CA LYS A 248 -0.83 -3.68 3.03
C LYS A 248 -2.21 -3.04 3.04
N THR A 249 -3.18 -3.68 3.69
CA THR A 249 -4.55 -3.17 3.80
C THR A 249 -4.59 -1.83 4.54
N ILE A 250 -3.89 -1.71 5.68
CA ILE A 250 -3.84 -0.47 6.47
C ILE A 250 -3.18 0.66 5.68
N LEU A 251 -2.13 0.35 4.91
CA LEU A 251 -1.52 1.35 4.04
C LEU A 251 -2.47 1.84 2.96
N ARG A 252 -3.21 0.95 2.30
CA ARG A 252 -4.22 1.36 1.30
C ARG A 252 -5.37 2.15 1.91
N LEU A 253 -5.73 1.91 3.17
CA LEU A 253 -6.66 2.79 3.89
C LEU A 253 -6.08 4.19 4.09
N GLY A 254 -4.78 4.28 4.39
CA GLY A 254 -4.08 5.55 4.44
C GLY A 254 -4.10 6.30 3.10
N ASP A 255 -3.93 5.59 1.98
CA ASP A 255 -4.03 6.16 0.63
C ASP A 255 -5.39 6.78 0.39
N VAL A 256 -6.45 6.01 0.64
CA VAL A 256 -7.82 6.51 0.53
C VAL A 256 -8.03 7.72 1.45
N GLY A 257 -7.41 7.72 2.63
CA GLY A 257 -7.39 8.86 3.55
C GLY A 257 -6.80 10.12 2.91
N VAL A 258 -5.64 10.01 2.26
CA VAL A 258 -4.99 11.13 1.54
C VAL A 258 -5.86 11.60 0.38
N GLU A 259 -6.34 10.69 -0.47
CA GLU A 259 -7.15 11.03 -1.65
C GLU A 259 -8.48 11.69 -1.28
N THR A 260 -9.04 11.34 -0.12
CA THR A 260 -10.26 11.97 0.42
C THR A 260 -10.00 13.21 1.28
N GLY A 261 -8.75 13.66 1.39
CA GLY A 261 -8.34 14.84 2.19
C GLY A 261 -8.39 14.63 3.70
N ARG A 262 -8.55 13.39 4.18
CA ARG A 262 -8.54 13.00 5.59
C ARG A 262 -7.13 12.67 6.07
N ASN A 263 -6.22 13.64 5.92
CA ASN A 263 -4.79 13.48 6.22
C ASN A 263 -4.50 13.02 7.66
N SER A 264 -5.29 13.45 8.65
CA SER A 264 -5.12 12.98 10.04
C SER A 264 -5.39 11.48 10.21
N ASP A 265 -6.37 10.96 9.48
CA ASP A 265 -6.73 9.55 9.51
C ASP A 265 -5.66 8.74 8.78
N ALA A 266 -5.18 9.24 7.63
CA ALA A 266 -4.08 8.65 6.88
C ALA A 266 -2.80 8.53 7.73
N VAL A 267 -2.41 9.59 8.45
CA VAL A 267 -1.25 9.56 9.36
C VAL A 267 -1.44 8.49 10.46
N SER A 268 -2.65 8.35 11.01
CA SER A 268 -2.96 7.32 12.00
C SER A 268 -2.80 5.91 11.42
N ASP A 269 -3.37 5.67 10.23
CA ASP A 269 -3.29 4.38 9.55
C ASP A 269 -1.83 4.04 9.19
N TYR A 270 -1.07 4.96 8.58
CA TYR A 270 0.34 4.74 8.28
C TYR A 270 1.19 4.51 9.53
N THR A 271 0.93 5.23 10.62
CA THR A 271 1.63 4.99 11.90
C THR A 271 1.34 3.59 12.43
N GLN A 272 0.09 3.12 12.31
CA GLN A 272 -0.26 1.75 12.70
C GLN A 272 0.47 0.71 11.83
N ALA A 273 0.52 0.92 10.51
CA ALA A 273 1.24 0.05 9.60
C ALA A 273 2.74 0.00 9.93
N LEU A 274 3.36 1.16 10.18
CA LEU A 274 4.77 1.28 10.57
C LEU A 274 5.10 0.46 11.82
N GLU A 275 4.27 0.56 12.86
CA GLU A 275 4.49 -0.21 14.10
C GLU A 275 4.36 -1.71 13.89
N LEU A 276 3.44 -2.16 13.01
CA LEU A 276 3.34 -3.57 12.64
C LEU A 276 4.55 -4.04 11.84
N MET A 277 5.01 -3.25 10.85
CA MET A 277 6.21 -3.56 10.05
C MET A 277 7.44 -3.78 10.92
N LYS A 278 7.68 -2.93 11.92
CA LYS A 278 8.81 -3.03 12.85
C LYS A 278 8.83 -4.35 13.64
N THR A 279 7.72 -5.10 13.70
CA THR A 279 7.66 -6.39 14.41
C THR A 279 8.24 -7.57 13.64
N TYR A 280 8.37 -7.48 12.31
CA TYR A 280 8.80 -8.60 11.47
C TYR A 280 9.82 -8.22 10.37
N LEU A 281 9.94 -6.94 10.01
CA LEU A 281 10.93 -6.48 9.03
C LEU A 281 12.25 -6.11 9.70
N SER A 282 13.33 -6.15 8.92
CA SER A 282 14.64 -5.62 9.36
C SER A 282 14.53 -4.09 9.59
N PRO A 283 15.23 -3.52 10.59
CA PRO A 283 15.19 -2.07 10.85
C PRO A 283 15.68 -1.19 9.69
N ASP A 284 16.46 -1.76 8.76
CA ASP A 284 16.93 -1.12 7.54
C ASP A 284 16.05 -1.46 6.32
N SER A 285 14.85 -2.03 6.54
CA SER A 285 13.95 -2.38 5.45
C SER A 285 13.49 -1.14 4.68
N ARG A 286 13.54 -1.24 3.36
CA ARG A 286 13.03 -0.24 2.43
C ARG A 286 11.56 0.10 2.69
N ASP A 287 10.74 -0.89 3.07
CA ASP A 287 9.30 -0.69 3.31
C ASP A 287 9.04 0.18 4.54
N ILE A 288 9.91 0.08 5.57
CA ILE A 288 9.86 0.96 6.74
C ILE A 288 10.17 2.41 6.32
N ALA A 289 11.20 2.61 5.48
CA ALA A 289 11.52 3.94 4.95
C ALA A 289 10.38 4.51 4.09
N GLY A 290 9.79 3.69 3.22
CA GLY A 290 8.63 4.07 2.42
C GLY A 290 7.44 4.49 3.27
N CYS A 291 7.16 3.77 4.36
CA CYS A 291 6.10 4.13 5.29
C CYS A 291 6.37 5.47 6.01
N HIS A 292 7.63 5.77 6.38
CA HIS A 292 8.00 7.09 6.88
C HIS A 292 7.73 8.20 5.86
N ILE A 293 8.01 7.97 4.57
CA ILE A 293 7.69 8.93 3.50
C ILE A 293 6.19 9.12 3.39
N ASN A 294 5.39 8.05 3.41
CA ASN A 294 3.93 8.16 3.34
C ASN A 294 3.36 8.99 4.51
N ILE A 295 3.90 8.82 5.72
CA ILE A 295 3.54 9.67 6.87
C ILE A 295 3.94 11.14 6.62
N ALA A 296 5.16 11.38 6.16
CA ALA A 296 5.66 12.73 5.90
C ALA A 296 4.83 13.46 4.84
N THR A 297 4.47 12.76 3.75
CA THR A 297 3.60 13.28 2.69
C THR A 297 2.18 13.55 3.20
N ALA A 298 1.62 12.71 4.07
CA ALA A 298 0.32 13.02 4.68
C ALA A 298 0.38 14.19 5.68
N LEU A 299 1.58 14.57 6.14
CA LEU A 299 1.85 15.72 7.00
C LEU A 299 2.32 16.96 6.21
N ASP A 300 2.12 17.02 4.89
CA ASP A 300 2.75 18.05 4.04
C ASP A 300 2.53 19.49 4.51
N ASP A 301 1.33 19.78 5.01
CA ASP A 301 0.94 21.10 5.55
C ASP A 301 1.65 21.46 6.88
N ASP A 302 2.19 20.48 7.59
CA ASP A 302 2.93 20.63 8.84
C ASP A 302 4.38 20.16 8.68
N SER A 303 5.19 21.01 8.03
CA SER A 303 6.59 20.73 7.75
C SER A 303 7.41 20.39 9.01
N ALA A 304 7.03 20.93 10.18
CA ALA A 304 7.71 20.63 11.44
C ALA A 304 7.49 19.18 11.89
N SER A 305 6.29 18.64 11.66
CA SER A 305 5.97 17.25 11.94
C SER A 305 6.44 16.30 10.83
N ALA A 306 6.47 16.74 9.56
CA ALA A 306 6.93 15.92 8.43
C ALA A 306 8.45 15.70 8.42
N LEU A 307 9.24 16.72 8.76
CA LEU A 307 10.71 16.69 8.75
C LEU A 307 11.34 15.47 9.45
N PRO A 308 11.00 15.12 10.71
CA PRO A 308 11.61 13.96 11.37
C PRO A 308 11.33 12.63 10.64
N HIS A 309 10.22 12.53 9.91
CA HIS A 309 9.93 11.34 9.11
C HIS A 309 10.80 11.27 7.85
N TYR A 310 11.01 12.38 7.14
CA TYR A 310 11.94 12.43 6.02
C TYR A 310 13.39 12.14 6.45
N GLU A 311 13.83 12.68 7.58
CA GLU A 311 15.16 12.42 8.14
C GLU A 311 15.35 10.94 8.49
N GLU A 312 14.35 10.30 9.10
CA GLU A 312 14.41 8.88 9.45
C GLU A 312 14.38 7.99 8.20
N ALA A 313 13.55 8.31 7.21
CA ALA A 313 13.56 7.61 5.91
C ALA A 313 14.94 7.71 5.24
N LYS A 314 15.54 8.91 5.19
CA LYS A 314 16.90 9.12 4.67
C LYS A 314 17.93 8.31 5.44
N ARG A 315 17.84 8.24 6.77
CA ARG A 315 18.75 7.44 7.61
C ARG A 315 18.65 5.95 7.28
N ILE A 316 17.43 5.43 7.12
CA ILE A 316 17.18 4.03 6.79
C ILE A 316 17.73 3.70 5.40
N TYR A 317 17.42 4.51 4.38
CA TYR A 317 17.92 4.31 3.02
C TYR A 317 19.45 4.34 2.95
N ASN A 318 20.11 5.27 3.64
CA ASN A 318 21.58 5.29 3.72
C ASN A 318 22.12 4.00 4.35
N THR A 319 21.51 3.53 5.45
CA THR A 319 21.92 2.28 6.12
C THR A 319 21.77 1.08 5.17
N HIS A 320 20.66 1.00 4.45
CA HIS A 320 20.38 -0.06 3.48
C HIS A 320 21.37 -0.01 2.31
N LEU A 321 21.64 1.20 1.77
CA LEU A 321 22.60 1.44 0.70
C LEU A 321 24.03 1.03 1.10
N GLU A 322 24.45 1.38 2.31
CA GLU A 322 25.75 0.95 2.87
C GLU A 322 25.83 -0.58 2.96
N ARG A 323 24.78 -1.24 3.48
CA ARG A 323 24.74 -2.71 3.62
C ARG A 323 24.87 -3.41 2.27
N ILE A 324 24.08 -3.02 1.27
CA ILE A 324 24.13 -3.66 -0.07
C ILE A 324 25.44 -3.35 -0.80
N THR A 325 26.03 -2.17 -0.60
CA THR A 325 27.34 -1.82 -1.18
C THR A 325 28.47 -2.61 -0.54
N ARG A 326 28.44 -2.82 0.77
CA ARG A 326 29.43 -3.67 1.45
C ARG A 326 29.32 -5.14 1.04
N ALA A 327 28.10 -5.61 0.78
CA ALA A 327 27.86 -6.94 0.26
C ALA A 327 28.43 -7.12 -1.17
N SER A 328 28.20 -6.16 -2.07
CA SER A 328 28.72 -6.21 -3.44
C SER A 328 30.25 -6.13 -3.52
N LEU A 329 30.88 -5.38 -2.61
CA LEU A 329 32.34 -5.29 -2.48
C LEU A 329 32.98 -6.51 -1.78
N GLY A 330 32.18 -7.50 -1.37
CA GLY A 330 32.68 -8.70 -0.69
C GLY A 330 33.30 -8.43 0.69
N ILE A 331 33.01 -7.27 1.29
CA ILE A 331 33.58 -6.86 2.58
C ILE A 331 32.96 -7.70 3.72
N ASP A 332 31.66 -8.01 3.61
CA ASP A 332 30.91 -8.76 4.63
C ASP A 332 30.37 -10.12 4.13
N SER A 333 30.55 -10.45 2.84
CA SER A 333 30.02 -11.70 2.28
C SER A 333 31.04 -12.83 2.34
N THR A 334 30.63 -13.99 2.87
CA THR A 334 31.40 -15.24 2.79
C THR A 334 31.12 -16.03 1.50
N LYS A 335 30.28 -15.47 0.61
CA LYS A 335 29.78 -16.12 -0.60
C LYS A 335 29.94 -15.18 -1.80
N ASP A 336 30.55 -15.67 -2.87
CA ASP A 336 30.59 -14.96 -4.14
C ASP A 336 29.16 -14.81 -4.67
N LEU A 337 28.74 -13.57 -4.94
CA LEU A 337 27.45 -13.27 -5.54
C LEU A 337 27.41 -13.80 -6.97
N ASN A 338 26.28 -14.35 -7.40
CA ASN A 338 26.08 -14.68 -8.80
C ASN A 338 25.75 -13.42 -9.63
N GLU A 339 25.82 -13.52 -10.95
CA GLU A 339 25.58 -12.39 -11.87
C GLU A 339 24.18 -11.78 -11.70
N GLU A 340 23.17 -12.61 -11.43
CA GLU A 340 21.79 -12.17 -11.21
C GLU A 340 21.63 -11.39 -9.89
N GLU A 341 22.26 -11.86 -8.81
CA GLU A 341 22.29 -11.19 -7.50
C GLU A 341 22.97 -9.83 -7.60
N ILE A 342 24.05 -9.73 -8.38
CA ILE A 342 24.74 -8.45 -8.63
C ILE A 342 23.82 -7.49 -9.37
N ILE A 343 23.21 -7.93 -10.48
CA ILE A 343 22.27 -7.10 -11.27
C ILE A 343 21.10 -6.63 -10.40
N ASN A 344 20.54 -7.52 -9.57
CA ASN A 344 19.42 -7.17 -8.69
C ASN A 344 19.85 -6.17 -7.61
N GLN A 345 21.04 -6.33 -7.01
CA GLN A 345 21.59 -5.36 -6.06
C GLN A 345 21.87 -4.00 -6.72
N GLU A 346 22.36 -3.97 -7.96
CA GLU A 346 22.56 -2.72 -8.71
C GLU A 346 21.24 -2.01 -9.00
N LYS A 347 20.20 -2.74 -9.40
CA LYS A 347 18.85 -2.18 -9.58
C LYS A 347 18.30 -1.60 -8.26
N GLU A 348 18.45 -2.34 -7.16
CA GLU A 348 18.06 -1.86 -5.82
C GLU A 348 18.84 -0.61 -5.42
N ARG A 349 20.17 -0.59 -5.62
CA ARG A 349 21.00 0.60 -5.37
C ARG A 349 20.49 1.81 -6.14
N LYS A 350 20.21 1.65 -7.44
CA LYS A 350 19.68 2.74 -8.28
C LYS A 350 18.35 3.27 -7.75
N LYS A 351 17.42 2.38 -7.37
CA LYS A 351 16.14 2.77 -6.75
C LYS A 351 16.36 3.59 -5.47
N ILE A 352 17.23 3.11 -4.57
CA ILE A 352 17.52 3.77 -3.29
C ILE A 352 18.18 5.14 -3.50
N THR A 353 19.11 5.25 -4.46
CA THR A 353 19.74 6.53 -4.80
C THR A 353 18.69 7.55 -5.25
N ASN A 354 17.77 7.17 -6.14
CA ASN A 354 16.70 8.05 -6.57
C ASN A 354 15.82 8.51 -5.39
N TYR A 355 15.42 7.59 -4.51
CA TYR A 355 14.65 7.96 -3.31
C TYR A 355 15.42 8.92 -2.40
N LEU A 356 16.73 8.72 -2.22
CA LEU A 356 17.57 9.60 -1.41
C LEU A 356 17.69 11.01 -2.00
N GLU A 357 17.74 11.13 -3.32
CA GLU A 357 17.73 12.42 -4.02
C GLU A 357 16.42 13.16 -3.75
N ASP A 358 15.27 12.50 -3.97
CA ASP A 358 13.94 13.09 -3.73
C ASP A 358 13.74 13.53 -2.27
N ILE A 359 14.09 12.67 -1.32
CA ILE A 359 13.98 12.99 0.12
C ILE A 359 14.91 14.15 0.49
N THR A 360 16.11 14.21 -0.09
CA THR A 360 17.06 15.29 0.20
C THR A 360 16.53 16.62 -0.31
N LEU A 361 15.98 16.65 -1.52
CA LEU A 361 15.32 17.85 -2.06
C LEU A 361 14.17 18.31 -1.16
N ARG A 362 13.35 17.37 -0.68
CA ARG A 362 12.22 17.71 0.20
C ARG A 362 12.65 18.27 1.55
N ILE A 363 13.69 17.70 2.17
CA ILE A 363 14.27 18.22 3.41
C ILE A 363 14.84 19.64 3.20
N GLU A 364 15.56 19.87 2.10
CA GLU A 364 16.10 21.19 1.77
C GLU A 364 15.01 22.23 1.54
N GLU A 365 13.90 21.83 0.91
CA GLU A 365 12.75 22.69 0.71
C GLU A 365 12.10 23.10 2.04
N ILE A 366 11.85 22.13 2.93
CA ILE A 366 11.31 22.39 4.28
C ILE A 366 12.21 23.37 5.06
N HIS A 367 13.53 23.18 4.99
CA HIS A 367 14.48 24.09 5.63
C HIS A 367 14.52 25.49 5.00
N ARG A 368 14.16 25.62 3.73
CA ARG A 368 14.11 26.92 3.04
C ARG A 368 12.83 27.69 3.39
N THR A 369 11.73 26.98 3.65
CA THR A 369 10.40 27.58 3.89
C THR A 369 10.09 27.79 5.37
N SER A 370 10.80 27.10 6.28
CA SER A 370 10.75 27.30 7.74
C SER A 370 11.56 28.50 8.20
#